data_AF-A0A3M1CMF6-F1
#
_entry.id   AF-A0A3M1CMF6-F1
#
_cell.length_a   1.000
_cell.length_b   1.000
_cell.length_c   1.000
_cell.angle_alpha   90.00
_cell.angle_beta   90.00
_cell.angle_gamma   90.00
#
_symmetry.space_group_name_H-M   'P 1'
#
loop_
_entity.id
_entity.type
_entity.pdbx_description
1 polymer ?
#
loop_
_entity_poly.entity_id
_entity_poly.type
_entity_poly.pdbx_seq_one_letter_code
_entity_poly.pdbx_strand_id
1 'polypeptide(L)'
;MSRLIPFGLLALLATSTVARADDITADAGGPYSVDAGSAVTLDASGTSYDSGDCSTPEYRWNLDGSGSTFTSWSTDPTATFDATGLDGPDSVDVVVQARTDCDGDTKTDSDSTTVVINNVPPVITAIDGPPSARVDESTDWTVRYSDVETADTHSVTWDWGDGASSTGATASHAWTTAGTYTVTVTVTDDDGGSDSASTDIEVNDLPAGDTGAASDTGTGTGTGGADTGVTGGTSGGGTDAGTSGGADTGVTGGTSGGGTDAGTP
;
A
#
# COMPACT_ATOMS: atom_id res chain seq x y z
N MET A 1 8.21 -22.96 -103.46
CA MET A 1 9.16 -21.85 -103.24
C MET A 1 8.95 -21.33 -101.83
N SER A 2 10.05 -21.27 -101.07
CA SER A 2 10.26 -20.42 -99.88
C SER A 2 9.37 -20.67 -98.65
N ARG A 3 9.89 -20.68 -97.41
CA ARG A 3 11.25 -20.62 -96.87
C ARG A 3 11.05 -20.88 -95.37
N LEU A 4 11.76 -21.84 -94.79
CA LEU A 4 11.99 -21.88 -93.34
C LEU A 4 12.84 -20.66 -92.96
N ILE A 5 12.45 -19.93 -91.91
CA ILE A 5 13.35 -19.06 -91.16
C ILE A 5 13.26 -19.49 -89.68
N PRO A 6 14.39 -19.67 -88.97
CA PRO A 6 14.42 -20.21 -87.61
C PRO A 6 14.47 -19.11 -86.53
N PHE A 7 14.13 -19.55 -85.31
CA PHE A 7 14.63 -19.14 -84.00
C PHE A 7 14.68 -17.66 -83.58
N GLY A 8 14.02 -17.42 -82.45
CA GLY A 8 14.35 -16.37 -81.49
C GLY A 8 13.73 -16.73 -80.15
N LEU A 9 14.14 -17.86 -79.54
CA LEU A 9 13.84 -18.12 -78.14
C LEU A 9 14.68 -17.15 -77.32
N LEU A 10 14.10 -16.00 -77.01
CA LEU A 10 14.65 -15.06 -76.06
C LEU A 10 14.53 -15.73 -74.68
N ALA A 11 15.62 -16.39 -74.26
CA ALA A 11 15.79 -16.75 -72.87
C ALA A 11 15.90 -15.44 -72.08
N LEU A 12 14.77 -15.00 -71.51
CA LEU A 12 14.78 -14.01 -70.47
C LEU A 12 15.53 -14.66 -69.30
N LEU A 13 16.77 -14.25 -69.08
CA LEU A 13 17.46 -14.50 -67.83
C LEU A 13 16.65 -13.79 -66.76
N ALA A 14 15.71 -14.51 -66.13
CA ALA A 14 15.28 -14.16 -64.80
C ALA A 14 16.53 -14.30 -63.95
N THR A 15 17.18 -13.18 -63.61
CA THR A 15 18.03 -13.12 -62.43
C THR A 15 17.09 -13.46 -61.28
N SER A 16 17.06 -14.74 -60.91
CA SER A 16 16.45 -15.17 -59.68
C SER A 16 17.30 -14.55 -58.59
N THR A 17 16.94 -13.35 -58.14
CA THR A 17 17.32 -12.89 -56.82
C THR A 17 16.73 -13.92 -55.88
N VAL A 18 17.58 -14.82 -55.41
CA VAL A 18 17.28 -15.59 -54.21
C VAL A 18 16.98 -14.52 -53.17
N ALA A 19 15.72 -14.40 -52.74
CA ALA A 19 15.43 -13.73 -51.49
C ALA A 19 16.32 -14.42 -50.46
N ARG A 20 17.34 -13.70 -49.97
CA ARG A 20 18.13 -14.19 -48.85
C ARG A 20 17.15 -14.31 -47.69
N ALA A 21 17.27 -15.40 -46.93
CA ALA A 21 16.47 -15.57 -45.73
C ALA A 21 16.69 -14.34 -44.85
N ASP A 22 15.61 -13.59 -44.65
CA ASP A 22 15.40 -12.47 -43.72
C ASP A 22 16.65 -11.62 -43.44
N ASP A 23 16.88 -10.60 -44.29
CA ASP A 23 18.03 -9.67 -44.21
C ASP A 23 18.27 -9.10 -42.79
N ILE A 24 17.18 -8.98 -42.02
CA ILE A 24 17.17 -8.78 -40.56
C ILE A 24 15.96 -9.50 -39.95
N THR A 25 16.13 -10.12 -38.79
CA THR A 25 15.06 -10.68 -37.95
C THR A 25 15.24 -10.18 -36.54
N ALA A 26 14.33 -9.33 -36.08
CA ALA A 26 14.32 -8.78 -34.73
C ALA A 26 14.01 -9.88 -33.71
N ASP A 27 14.64 -9.77 -32.54
CA ASP A 27 14.37 -10.62 -31.38
C ASP A 27 14.28 -9.69 -30.18
N ALA A 28 13.10 -9.60 -29.56
CA ALA A 28 12.87 -8.76 -28.39
C ALA A 28 13.43 -9.39 -27.10
N GLY A 29 13.87 -10.65 -27.15
CA GLY A 29 14.26 -11.45 -26.00
C GLY A 29 13.07 -11.79 -25.11
N GLY A 30 13.33 -11.92 -23.80
CA GLY A 30 12.30 -12.18 -22.80
C GLY A 30 11.78 -13.63 -22.74
N PRO A 31 10.63 -13.88 -22.07
CA PRO A 31 9.79 -12.89 -21.39
C PRO A 31 10.51 -12.23 -20.21
N TYR A 32 10.09 -11.01 -19.87
CA TYR A 32 10.66 -10.25 -18.75
C TYR A 32 9.68 -10.16 -17.58
N SER A 33 10.22 -10.00 -16.39
CA SER A 33 9.45 -9.73 -15.17
C SER A 33 10.19 -8.70 -14.33
N VAL A 34 9.44 -7.80 -13.72
CA VAL A 34 9.92 -6.72 -12.86
C VAL A 34 8.92 -6.48 -11.76
N ASP A 35 9.40 -6.11 -10.58
CA ASP A 35 8.52 -5.67 -9.49
C ASP A 35 8.08 -4.23 -9.75
N ALA A 36 6.85 -3.89 -9.38
CA ALA A 36 6.37 -2.50 -9.45
C ALA A 36 7.33 -1.55 -8.70
N GLY A 37 7.49 -0.33 -9.21
CA GLY A 37 8.46 0.62 -8.67
C GLY A 37 9.93 0.34 -9.03
N SER A 38 10.23 -0.74 -9.74
CA SER A 38 11.59 -1.12 -10.17
C SER A 38 11.77 -1.01 -11.68
N ALA A 39 12.98 -1.28 -12.17
CA ALA A 39 13.30 -1.26 -13.60
C ALA A 39 13.98 -2.57 -14.05
N VAL A 40 13.71 -2.96 -15.29
CA VAL A 40 14.32 -4.12 -15.95
C VAL A 40 14.99 -3.71 -17.26
N THR A 41 16.10 -4.36 -17.59
CA THR A 41 16.77 -4.17 -18.88
C THR A 41 16.22 -5.18 -19.88
N LEU A 42 15.68 -4.66 -20.97
CA LEU A 42 15.30 -5.40 -22.16
C LEU A 42 16.53 -5.52 -23.07
N ASP A 43 16.68 -6.65 -23.76
CA ASP A 43 17.83 -6.93 -24.61
C ASP A 43 17.41 -7.57 -25.93
N ALA A 44 17.60 -6.83 -27.03
CA ALA A 44 17.36 -7.31 -28.39
C ALA A 44 18.61 -7.89 -29.08
N SER A 45 19.66 -8.22 -28.32
CA SER A 45 20.93 -8.74 -28.87
C SER A 45 20.80 -10.08 -29.61
N GLY A 46 19.67 -10.78 -29.46
CA GLY A 46 19.29 -11.95 -30.25
C GLY A 46 18.96 -11.64 -31.72
N THR A 47 18.80 -10.35 -32.08
CA THR A 47 18.48 -9.92 -33.45
C THR A 47 19.53 -10.45 -34.42
N SER A 48 19.07 -11.13 -35.46
CA SER A 48 19.92 -11.71 -36.50
C SER A 48 19.86 -10.87 -37.78
N TYR A 49 20.98 -10.79 -38.52
CA TYR A 49 21.08 -10.05 -39.78
C TYR A 49 22.23 -10.59 -40.66
N ASP A 50 22.19 -10.35 -41.97
CA ASP A 50 23.28 -10.75 -42.88
C ASP A 50 24.46 -9.76 -42.80
N SER A 51 25.35 -9.97 -41.83
CA SER A 51 26.54 -9.11 -41.62
C SER A 51 27.55 -9.07 -42.78
N GLY A 52 27.38 -9.87 -43.84
CA GLY A 52 28.21 -9.83 -45.03
C GLY A 52 27.84 -8.73 -46.03
N ASP A 53 26.61 -8.24 -45.97
CA ASP A 53 25.99 -7.28 -46.90
C ASP A 53 25.36 -6.10 -46.15
N CYS A 54 24.84 -6.37 -44.95
CA CYS A 54 24.18 -5.40 -44.11
C CYS A 54 25.12 -4.76 -43.07
N SER A 55 24.86 -3.50 -42.77
CA SER A 55 25.49 -2.76 -41.67
C SER A 55 24.99 -3.23 -40.29
N THR A 56 25.67 -2.80 -39.22
CA THR A 56 25.24 -3.09 -37.85
C THR A 56 23.84 -2.52 -37.60
N PRO A 57 22.90 -3.31 -37.05
CA PRO A 57 21.54 -2.81 -36.81
C PRO A 57 21.49 -1.66 -35.82
N GLU A 58 20.48 -0.82 -36.00
CA GLU A 58 20.00 0.13 -35.00
C GLU A 58 18.63 -0.33 -34.48
N TYR A 59 18.33 0.05 -33.25
CA TYR A 59 17.16 -0.37 -32.49
C TYR A 59 16.40 0.84 -31.97
N ARG A 60 15.08 0.71 -31.87
CA ARG A 60 14.23 1.58 -31.07
C ARG A 60 13.13 0.76 -30.40
N TRP A 61 12.67 1.24 -29.26
CA TRP A 61 11.74 0.51 -28.39
C TRP A 61 10.46 1.29 -28.17
N ASN A 62 9.32 0.63 -28.24
CA ASN A 62 8.04 1.08 -27.68
C ASN A 62 7.88 0.39 -26.33
N LEU A 63 7.98 1.17 -25.27
CA LEU A 63 8.01 0.67 -23.89
C LEU A 63 6.66 0.77 -23.19
N ASP A 64 5.68 1.48 -23.77
CA ASP A 64 4.38 1.75 -23.16
C ASP A 64 3.24 0.89 -23.72
N GLY A 65 3.55 -0.07 -24.60
CA GLY A 65 2.58 -0.93 -25.28
C GLY A 65 1.60 -0.23 -26.21
N SER A 66 1.78 1.07 -26.47
CA SER A 66 0.90 1.81 -27.38
C SER A 66 1.16 1.51 -28.87
N GLY A 67 2.32 0.92 -29.19
CA GLY A 67 2.80 0.72 -30.55
C GLY A 67 3.04 2.01 -31.35
N SER A 68 2.95 3.18 -30.72
CA SER A 68 2.91 4.49 -31.40
C SER A 68 4.09 5.39 -31.04
N THR A 69 4.62 5.27 -29.83
CA THR A 69 5.71 6.09 -29.28
C THR A 69 6.97 5.24 -29.16
N PHE A 70 8.02 5.59 -29.90
CA PHE A 70 9.30 4.88 -29.83
C PHE A 70 10.41 5.75 -29.30
N THR A 71 11.39 5.12 -28.64
CA THR A 71 12.68 5.76 -28.35
C THR A 71 13.40 6.18 -29.63
N SER A 72 14.45 6.98 -29.47
CA SER A 72 15.35 7.29 -30.59
C SER A 72 16.13 6.05 -31.01
N TRP A 73 16.48 5.99 -32.30
CA TRP A 73 17.33 4.93 -32.81
C TRP A 73 18.71 4.93 -32.12
N SER A 74 19.19 3.73 -31.78
CA SER A 74 20.46 3.50 -31.10
C SER A 74 21.13 2.23 -31.62
N THR A 75 22.45 2.16 -31.62
CA THR A 75 23.18 0.90 -31.89
C THR A 75 23.25 -0.01 -30.66
N ASP A 76 22.84 0.49 -29.49
CA ASP A 76 22.68 -0.33 -28.29
C ASP A 76 21.37 -1.13 -28.39
N PRO A 77 21.40 -2.46 -28.38
CA PRO A 77 20.21 -3.29 -28.46
C PRO A 77 19.38 -3.27 -27.17
N THR A 78 19.87 -2.66 -26.10
CA THR A 78 19.19 -2.67 -24.80
C THR A 78 18.30 -1.45 -24.59
N ALA A 79 17.28 -1.62 -23.74
CA ALA A 79 16.46 -0.54 -23.23
C ALA A 79 16.08 -0.79 -21.78
N THR A 80 15.78 0.28 -21.04
CA THR A 80 15.26 0.17 -19.66
C THR A 80 13.76 0.35 -19.68
N PHE A 81 13.03 -0.66 -19.23
CA PHE A 81 11.63 -0.54 -18.86
C PHE A 81 11.56 -0.15 -17.38
N ASP A 82 10.91 0.97 -17.07
CA ASP A 82 10.78 1.52 -15.73
C ASP A 82 9.32 1.37 -15.27
N ALA A 83 9.09 0.53 -14.26
CA ALA A 83 7.79 0.26 -13.67
C ALA A 83 7.45 1.24 -12.53
N THR A 84 8.17 2.36 -12.41
CA THR A 84 7.86 3.41 -11.43
C THR A 84 6.45 3.95 -11.62
N GLY A 85 5.63 3.83 -10.58
CA GLY A 85 4.24 4.31 -10.57
C GLY A 85 3.27 3.43 -11.36
N LEU A 86 3.71 2.26 -11.81
CA LEU A 86 2.81 1.21 -12.27
C LEU A 86 2.31 0.39 -11.07
N ASP A 87 1.17 -0.27 -11.30
CA ASP A 87 0.39 -1.00 -10.32
C ASP A 87 0.30 -2.46 -10.80
N GLY A 88 0.77 -3.39 -9.98
CA GLY A 88 0.86 -4.81 -10.25
C GLY A 88 -0.17 -5.60 -9.44
N PRO A 89 -0.59 -6.79 -9.90
CA PRO A 89 -0.08 -7.51 -11.06
C PRO A 89 -0.63 -6.96 -12.38
N ASP A 90 0.27 -6.64 -13.31
CA ASP A 90 -0.08 -6.17 -14.65
C ASP A 90 0.95 -6.67 -15.68
N SER A 91 0.72 -6.37 -16.96
CA SER A 91 1.64 -6.71 -18.03
C SER A 91 1.62 -5.68 -19.15
N VAL A 92 2.80 -5.35 -19.66
CA VAL A 92 2.96 -4.46 -20.81
C VAL A 92 3.63 -5.20 -21.95
N ASP A 93 2.99 -5.20 -23.13
CA ASP A 93 3.61 -5.69 -24.36
C ASP A 93 4.56 -4.62 -24.91
N VAL A 94 5.86 -4.91 -24.94
CA VAL A 94 6.87 -4.01 -25.48
C VAL A 94 7.28 -4.46 -26.88
N VAL A 95 7.59 -3.50 -27.74
CA VAL A 95 7.95 -3.77 -29.14
C VAL A 95 9.33 -3.20 -29.43
N VAL A 96 10.23 -4.01 -29.97
CA VAL A 96 11.46 -3.55 -30.58
C VAL A 96 11.28 -3.42 -32.09
N GLN A 97 11.82 -2.36 -32.67
CA GLN A 97 12.02 -2.26 -34.11
C GLN A 97 13.52 -2.20 -34.38
N ALA A 98 13.99 -3.09 -35.23
CA ALA A 98 15.36 -3.12 -35.69
C ALA A 98 15.40 -2.65 -37.16
N ARG A 99 16.47 -1.94 -37.53
CA ARG A 99 16.76 -1.60 -38.92
C ARG A 99 18.22 -1.80 -39.25
N THR A 100 18.50 -2.08 -40.51
CA THR A 100 19.86 -2.09 -41.06
C THR A 100 19.83 -1.59 -42.51
N ASP A 101 20.97 -1.14 -43.01
CA ASP A 101 21.18 -0.86 -44.44
C ASP A 101 21.94 -2.01 -45.08
N CYS A 102 21.35 -2.62 -46.12
CA CYS A 102 21.94 -3.69 -46.92
C CYS A 102 22.00 -3.22 -48.37
N ASP A 103 23.21 -3.10 -48.92
CA ASP A 103 23.43 -2.60 -50.29
C ASP A 103 22.72 -1.27 -50.64
N GLY A 104 22.54 -0.38 -49.64
CA GLY A 104 21.87 0.92 -49.80
C GLY A 104 20.34 0.89 -49.70
N ASP A 105 19.76 -0.28 -49.39
CA ASP A 105 18.35 -0.44 -49.04
C ASP A 105 18.19 -0.63 -47.53
N THR A 106 17.33 0.18 -46.92
CA THR A 106 16.97 -0.01 -45.51
C THR A 106 16.03 -1.20 -45.34
N LYS A 107 16.44 -2.17 -44.52
CA LYS A 107 15.63 -3.30 -44.07
C LYS A 107 15.21 -3.07 -42.63
N THR A 108 13.99 -3.46 -42.31
CA THR A 108 13.40 -3.30 -40.99
C THR A 108 12.67 -4.55 -40.61
N ASP A 109 12.76 -4.92 -39.34
CA ASP A 109 11.91 -5.94 -38.75
C ASP A 109 11.48 -5.50 -37.34
N SER A 110 10.49 -6.17 -36.78
CA SER A 110 9.97 -5.87 -35.44
C SER A 110 9.58 -7.13 -34.72
N ASP A 111 9.84 -7.15 -33.42
CA ASP A 111 9.45 -8.23 -32.54
C ASP A 111 8.89 -7.67 -31.23
N SER A 112 8.14 -8.49 -30.51
CA SER A 112 7.46 -8.09 -29.28
C SER A 112 7.59 -9.14 -28.19
N THR A 113 7.65 -8.68 -26.96
CA THR A 113 7.64 -9.52 -25.76
C THR A 113 6.84 -8.84 -24.68
N THR A 114 6.38 -9.61 -23.72
CA THR A 114 5.68 -9.09 -22.55
C THR A 114 6.65 -8.84 -21.41
N VAL A 115 6.44 -7.74 -20.69
CA VAL A 115 7.01 -7.46 -19.37
C VAL A 115 5.91 -7.67 -18.35
N VAL A 116 6.08 -8.64 -17.45
CA VAL A 116 5.17 -8.86 -16.31
C VAL A 116 5.58 -7.95 -15.17
N ILE A 117 4.63 -7.19 -14.62
CA ILE A 117 4.80 -6.33 -13.46
C ILE A 117 4.24 -7.09 -12.25
N ASN A 118 5.09 -7.39 -11.28
CA ASN A 118 4.68 -8.09 -10.06
C ASN A 118 4.26 -7.06 -9.00
N ASN A 119 3.16 -7.38 -8.28
CA ASN A 119 2.79 -6.71 -7.03
C ASN A 119 3.93 -6.81 -6.01
N VAL A 120 4.19 -5.72 -5.30
CA VAL A 120 5.13 -5.58 -4.19
C VAL A 120 4.36 -5.38 -2.89
N PRO A 121 4.45 -6.33 -1.93
CA PRO A 121 3.77 -6.17 -0.65
C PRO A 121 4.11 -4.87 0.08
N PRO A 122 3.17 -4.32 0.89
CA PRO A 122 3.46 -3.23 1.80
C PRO A 122 4.53 -3.64 2.81
N VAL A 123 5.26 -2.67 3.35
CA VAL A 123 6.29 -2.89 4.37
C VAL A 123 5.90 -2.21 5.67
N ILE A 124 5.76 -2.97 6.75
CA ILE A 124 5.55 -2.42 8.09
C ILE A 124 6.87 -1.80 8.57
N THR A 125 6.82 -0.51 8.92
CA THR A 125 7.99 0.26 9.36
C THR A 125 8.03 0.45 10.88
N ALA A 126 6.88 0.42 11.56
CA ALA A 126 6.81 0.49 13.02
C ALA A 126 5.47 -0.04 13.57
N ILE A 127 5.53 -0.55 14.80
CA ILE A 127 4.37 -0.77 15.67
C ILE A 127 4.58 0.09 16.91
N ASP A 128 3.67 1.02 17.16
CA ASP A 128 3.67 1.86 18.35
C ASP A 128 2.58 1.37 19.32
N GLY A 129 2.98 1.00 20.52
CA GLY A 129 2.10 0.60 21.62
C GLY A 129 2.84 0.62 22.95
N PRO A 130 2.14 0.59 24.09
CA PRO A 130 2.78 0.53 25.39
C PRO A 130 3.45 -0.84 25.61
N PRO A 131 4.63 -0.91 26.25
CA PRO A 131 5.29 -2.18 26.53
C PRO A 131 4.63 -2.97 27.67
N SER A 132 3.76 -2.32 28.46
CA SER A 132 3.02 -2.95 29.54
C SER A 132 1.69 -2.25 29.83
N ALA A 133 0.76 -2.99 30.41
CA ALA A 133 -0.54 -2.50 30.87
C ALA A 133 -1.00 -3.28 32.11
N ARG A 134 -2.13 -2.89 32.68
CA ARG A 134 -2.86 -3.67 33.70
C ARG A 134 -4.00 -4.46 33.05
N VAL A 135 -4.46 -5.50 33.73
CA VAL A 135 -5.71 -6.17 33.32
C VAL A 135 -6.86 -5.16 33.22
N ASP A 136 -7.69 -5.33 32.21
CA ASP A 136 -8.82 -4.47 31.82
C ASP A 136 -8.45 -3.01 31.45
N GLU A 137 -7.16 -2.67 31.39
CA GLU A 137 -6.70 -1.37 30.89
C GLU A 137 -6.70 -1.36 29.35
N SER A 138 -7.46 -0.42 28.76
CA SER A 138 -7.45 -0.20 27.32
C SER A 138 -6.13 0.44 26.89
N THR A 139 -5.46 -0.19 25.94
CA THR A 139 -4.23 0.31 25.31
C THR A 139 -4.51 0.71 23.86
N ASP A 140 -3.89 1.79 23.42
CA ASP A 140 -3.98 2.27 22.04
C ASP A 140 -2.73 1.88 21.26
N TRP A 141 -2.94 1.38 20.04
CA TRP A 141 -1.90 0.88 19.15
C TRP A 141 -1.99 1.55 17.80
N THR A 142 -0.84 1.78 17.18
CA THR A 142 -0.74 2.32 15.82
C THR A 142 0.29 1.55 15.03
N VAL A 143 -0.03 1.18 13.79
CA VAL A 143 0.93 0.65 12.83
C VAL A 143 1.32 1.73 11.83
N ARG A 144 2.59 1.77 11.47
CA ARG A 144 3.09 2.56 10.33
C ARG A 144 3.63 1.59 9.29
N TYR A 145 3.28 1.83 8.04
CA TYR A 145 3.72 1.04 6.91
C TYR A 145 3.91 1.96 5.69
N SER A 146 4.59 1.44 4.68
CA SER A 146 4.80 2.11 3.40
C SER A 146 4.57 1.13 2.27
N ASP A 147 4.08 1.64 1.15
CA ASP A 147 3.96 0.89 -0.09
C ASP A 147 4.63 1.66 -1.24
N VAL A 148 5.24 0.94 -2.19
CA VAL A 148 5.79 1.53 -3.41
C VAL A 148 4.69 1.79 -4.44
N GLU A 149 3.62 0.99 -4.42
CA GLU A 149 2.48 1.13 -5.30
C GLU A 149 1.48 2.12 -4.68
N THR A 150 1.38 3.30 -5.30
CA THR A 150 0.55 4.39 -4.76
C THR A 150 -0.93 4.27 -5.10
N ALA A 151 -1.28 3.31 -5.96
CA ALA A 151 -2.65 3.02 -6.36
C ALA A 151 -3.37 2.13 -5.34
N ASP A 152 -2.61 1.33 -4.60
CA ASP A 152 -3.08 0.34 -3.64
C ASP A 152 -3.97 0.91 -2.54
N THR A 153 -4.90 0.06 -2.12
CA THR A 153 -5.67 0.23 -0.91
C THR A 153 -5.33 -0.86 0.11
N HIS A 154 -4.99 -0.45 1.34
CA HIS A 154 -4.57 -1.38 2.37
C HIS A 154 -5.67 -1.73 3.38
N SER A 155 -5.67 -2.98 3.80
CA SER A 155 -6.37 -3.47 4.98
C SER A 155 -5.39 -3.80 6.10
N VAL A 156 -5.77 -3.49 7.35
CA VAL A 156 -4.95 -3.72 8.54
C VAL A 156 -5.72 -4.58 9.53
N THR A 157 -5.10 -5.65 10.00
CA THR A 157 -5.66 -6.55 11.02
C THR A 157 -4.68 -6.71 12.19
N TRP A 158 -5.23 -6.76 13.39
CA TRP A 158 -4.50 -7.00 14.64
C TRP A 158 -4.95 -8.32 15.24
N ASP A 159 -4.00 -9.15 15.67
CA ASP A 159 -4.18 -10.27 16.58
C ASP A 159 -3.52 -9.91 17.91
N TRP A 160 -4.31 -9.91 18.98
CA TRP A 160 -3.87 -9.46 20.31
C TRP A 160 -3.20 -10.57 21.13
N GLY A 161 -3.08 -11.78 20.57
CA GLY A 161 -2.45 -12.94 21.22
C GLY A 161 -3.33 -13.62 22.28
N ASP A 162 -4.53 -13.12 22.52
CA ASP A 162 -5.54 -13.69 23.43
C ASP A 162 -6.75 -14.30 22.70
N GLY A 163 -6.70 -14.33 21.37
CA GLY A 163 -7.76 -14.81 20.49
C GLY A 163 -8.75 -13.73 20.05
N ALA A 164 -8.61 -12.49 20.50
CA ALA A 164 -9.33 -11.35 19.97
C ALA A 164 -8.58 -10.72 18.78
N SER A 165 -9.33 -10.05 17.91
CA SER A 165 -8.79 -9.34 16.74
C SER A 165 -9.41 -7.97 16.56
N SER A 166 -8.72 -7.08 15.84
CA SER A 166 -9.23 -5.76 15.48
C SER A 166 -8.75 -5.33 14.10
N THR A 167 -9.28 -4.23 13.58
CA THR A 167 -8.96 -3.73 12.25
C THR A 167 -8.69 -2.23 12.25
N GLY A 168 -7.87 -1.77 11.30
CA GLY A 168 -7.53 -0.36 11.11
C GLY A 168 -6.10 -0.03 11.54
N ALA A 169 -5.55 1.04 10.95
CA ALA A 169 -4.18 1.47 11.23
C ALA A 169 -3.96 1.88 12.70
N THR A 170 -5.04 2.28 13.37
CA THR A 170 -5.11 2.47 14.83
C THR A 170 -6.17 1.56 15.41
N ALA A 171 -5.87 0.88 16.51
CA ALA A 171 -6.82 0.04 17.22
C ALA A 171 -6.56 0.10 18.73
N SER A 172 -7.54 -0.30 19.53
CA SER A 172 -7.39 -0.39 20.97
C SER A 172 -7.85 -1.75 21.50
N HIS A 173 -7.20 -2.20 22.58
CA HIS A 173 -7.50 -3.50 23.20
C HIS A 173 -7.18 -3.50 24.69
N ALA A 174 -7.89 -4.36 25.43
CA ALA A 174 -7.69 -4.60 26.85
C ALA A 174 -7.69 -6.11 27.12
N TRP A 175 -6.67 -6.58 27.85
CA TRP A 175 -6.55 -7.99 28.23
C TRP A 175 -7.18 -8.24 29.59
N THR A 176 -7.97 -9.31 29.67
CA THR A 176 -8.71 -9.68 30.90
C THR A 176 -7.90 -10.58 31.84
N THR A 177 -6.71 -11.02 31.44
CA THR A 177 -5.85 -11.91 32.21
C THR A 177 -4.42 -11.39 32.18
N ALA A 178 -3.73 -11.48 33.32
CA ALA A 178 -2.32 -11.12 33.41
C ALA A 178 -1.45 -12.14 32.66
N GLY A 179 -0.43 -11.66 31.94
CA GLY A 179 0.43 -12.47 31.10
C GLY A 179 1.22 -11.64 30.11
N THR A 180 2.11 -12.31 29.38
CA THR A 180 2.78 -11.71 28.21
C THR A 180 2.03 -12.13 26.97
N TYR A 181 1.66 -11.16 26.15
CA TYR A 181 0.95 -11.38 24.89
C TYR A 181 1.81 -10.88 23.73
N THR A 182 1.87 -11.66 22.66
CA THR A 182 2.46 -11.24 21.39
C THR A 182 1.36 -10.62 20.55
N VAL A 183 1.47 -9.31 20.31
CA VAL A 183 0.59 -8.55 19.42
C VAL A 183 1.14 -8.65 18.01
N THR A 184 0.36 -9.16 17.08
CA THR A 184 0.70 -9.28 15.67
C THR A 184 -0.18 -8.34 14.86
N VAL A 185 0.42 -7.54 13.98
CA VAL A 185 -0.30 -6.73 12.99
C VAL A 185 0.05 -7.23 11.60
N THR A 186 -0.97 -7.36 10.75
CA THR A 186 -0.83 -7.69 9.33
C THR A 186 -1.39 -6.54 8.50
N VAL A 187 -0.62 -6.08 7.53
CA VAL A 187 -1.04 -5.11 6.51
C VAL A 187 -1.09 -5.85 5.17
N THR A 188 -2.18 -5.70 4.42
CA THR A 188 -2.41 -6.37 3.14
C THR A 188 -2.91 -5.34 2.13
N ASP A 189 -2.27 -5.26 0.96
CA ASP A 189 -2.77 -4.49 -0.19
C ASP A 189 -3.96 -5.21 -0.87
N ASP A 190 -4.63 -4.54 -1.81
CA ASP A 190 -5.79 -5.10 -2.52
C ASP A 190 -5.44 -6.11 -3.62
N ASP A 191 -4.16 -6.23 -3.95
CA ASP A 191 -3.60 -7.22 -4.87
C ASP A 191 -3.03 -8.46 -4.17
N GLY A 192 -3.23 -8.54 -2.85
CA GLY A 192 -2.97 -9.71 -2.02
C GLY A 192 -1.55 -9.84 -1.48
N GLY A 193 -0.69 -8.85 -1.72
CA GLY A 193 0.59 -8.71 -1.03
C GLY A 193 0.35 -8.36 0.44
N SER A 194 1.20 -8.85 1.32
CA SER A 194 1.05 -8.61 2.76
C SER A 194 2.37 -8.66 3.50
N ASP A 195 2.46 -7.87 4.57
CA ASP A 195 3.52 -7.96 5.57
C ASP A 195 2.93 -8.11 6.98
N SER A 196 3.68 -8.75 7.86
CA SER A 196 3.28 -9.02 9.24
C SER A 196 4.44 -8.75 10.19
N ALA A 197 4.15 -8.01 11.25
CA ALA A 197 5.11 -7.71 12.31
C ALA A 197 4.50 -7.97 13.68
N SER A 198 5.34 -8.16 14.70
CA SER A 198 4.88 -8.46 16.05
C SER A 198 5.72 -7.78 17.11
N THR A 199 5.10 -7.54 18.27
CA THR A 199 5.75 -7.04 19.48
C THR A 199 5.03 -7.56 20.71
N ASP A 200 5.74 -7.67 21.82
CA ASP A 200 5.17 -8.17 23.06
C ASP A 200 4.65 -7.03 23.95
N ILE A 201 3.64 -7.34 24.76
CA ILE A 201 3.17 -6.51 25.87
C ILE A 201 3.07 -7.34 27.14
N GLU A 202 3.50 -6.77 28.26
CA GLU A 202 3.34 -7.35 29.61
C GLU A 202 2.08 -6.81 30.30
N VAL A 203 1.09 -7.68 30.49
CA VAL A 203 -0.15 -7.36 31.21
C VAL A 203 -0.02 -7.81 32.66
N ASN A 204 -0.05 -6.83 33.56
CA ASN A 204 0.11 -7.02 34.98
C ASN A 204 -1.23 -7.15 35.70
N ASP A 205 -1.25 -7.92 36.78
CA ASP A 205 -2.43 -8.01 37.65
C ASP A 205 -2.70 -6.67 38.37
N LEU A 206 -3.93 -6.49 38.86
CA LEU A 206 -4.28 -5.35 39.70
C LEU A 206 -3.55 -5.45 41.05
N PRO A 207 -3.21 -4.32 41.70
CA PRO A 207 -2.68 -4.32 43.04
C PRO A 207 -3.71 -4.92 44.00
N ALA A 208 -3.23 -5.73 44.96
CA ALA A 208 -4.10 -6.30 45.98
C ALA A 208 -4.91 -5.20 46.70
N GLY A 209 -6.24 -5.21 46.52
CA GLY A 209 -7.17 -4.26 47.14
C GLY A 209 -7.96 -3.39 46.16
N ASP A 210 -7.67 -3.43 44.86
CA ASP A 210 -8.46 -2.76 43.84
C ASP A 210 -9.62 -3.67 43.38
N THR A 211 -10.73 -3.63 44.11
CA THR A 211 -11.95 -4.31 43.66
C THR A 211 -12.57 -3.47 42.55
N GLY A 212 -12.16 -3.72 41.30
CA GLY A 212 -12.58 -3.00 40.10
C GLY A 212 -13.99 -2.44 40.22
N ALA A 213 -14.08 -1.13 40.50
CA ALA A 213 -15.35 -0.44 40.48
C ALA A 213 -15.75 -0.31 39.01
N ALA A 214 -16.54 -1.28 38.54
CA ALA A 214 -17.34 -1.11 37.34
C ALA A 214 -18.02 0.27 37.44
N SER A 215 -17.82 1.10 36.42
CA SER A 215 -18.52 2.38 36.29
C SER A 215 -20.02 2.09 36.24
N ASP A 216 -20.67 2.18 37.40
CA ASP A 216 -22.12 2.11 37.54
C ASP A 216 -22.70 3.36 36.88
N THR A 217 -22.97 3.28 35.58
CA THR A 217 -23.87 4.23 34.92
C THR A 217 -25.30 3.89 35.27
N GLY A 218 -25.64 4.00 36.55
CA GLY A 218 -26.99 3.93 37.08
C GLY A 218 -27.81 5.11 36.57
N THR A 219 -28.46 4.93 35.43
CA THR A 219 -29.57 5.80 35.01
C THR A 219 -30.80 5.45 35.85
N GLY A 220 -30.89 6.06 37.03
CA GLY A 220 -32.08 6.02 37.87
C GLY A 220 -33.24 6.77 37.21
N THR A 221 -34.14 6.05 36.55
CA THR A 221 -35.53 6.50 36.31
C THR A 221 -36.33 6.28 37.59
N GLY A 222 -36.90 7.37 38.13
CA GLY A 222 -37.37 7.44 39.50
C GLY A 222 -38.74 6.86 39.82
N THR A 223 -39.21 7.18 41.02
CA THR A 223 -40.62 7.46 41.36
C THR A 223 -40.66 8.04 42.76
N GLY A 224 -41.31 9.20 42.90
CA GLY A 224 -41.67 9.74 44.20
C GLY A 224 -42.75 8.89 44.86
N GLY A 225 -42.71 8.85 46.18
CA GLY A 225 -43.73 8.19 46.99
C GLY A 225 -43.39 8.37 48.46
N ALA A 226 -43.97 9.41 49.07
CA ALA A 226 -43.96 9.59 50.51
C ALA A 226 -44.78 8.47 51.17
N ASP A 227 -44.23 7.85 52.21
CA ASP A 227 -45.05 7.21 53.24
C ASP A 227 -44.44 7.46 54.62
N THR A 228 -45.34 7.79 55.54
CA THR A 228 -45.15 8.29 56.87
C THR A 228 -45.03 7.16 57.89
N GLY A 229 -43.96 7.21 58.69
CA GLY A 229 -43.95 6.87 60.11
C GLY A 229 -44.12 5.41 60.51
N VAL A 230 -43.05 4.81 61.04
CA VAL A 230 -43.14 3.83 62.15
C VAL A 230 -41.93 4.01 63.09
N THR A 231 -42.25 3.92 64.37
CA THR A 231 -41.49 4.15 65.59
C THR A 231 -40.52 3.04 66.02
N GLY A 232 -39.43 3.44 66.69
CA GLY A 232 -38.63 2.62 67.64
C GLY A 232 -37.42 1.92 67.02
N GLY A 233 -36.23 1.86 67.61
CA GLY A 233 -35.71 2.37 68.88
C GLY A 233 -34.20 2.02 68.95
N THR A 234 -33.46 2.84 69.73
CA THR A 234 -32.17 2.57 70.42
C THR A 234 -31.06 1.76 69.72
N SER A 235 -29.87 2.36 69.56
CA SER A 235 -28.75 2.19 70.52
C SER A 235 -27.43 2.82 70.04
N GLY A 236 -26.71 3.47 70.97
CA GLY A 236 -25.25 3.74 70.93
C GLY A 236 -24.83 4.91 70.06
N GLY A 237 -24.18 5.97 70.54
CA GLY A 237 -23.27 6.09 71.67
C GLY A 237 -21.96 6.67 71.12
N GLY A 238 -21.69 7.95 71.39
CA GLY A 238 -20.48 8.61 70.88
C GLY A 238 -20.53 10.12 71.09
N THR A 239 -20.22 10.54 72.31
CA THR A 239 -20.01 11.93 72.71
C THR A 239 -18.72 12.48 72.11
N ASP A 240 -18.77 13.63 71.45
CA ASP A 240 -17.69 14.61 71.56
C ASP A 240 -18.28 16.02 71.70
N ALA A 241 -17.87 16.69 72.77
CA ALA A 241 -18.23 18.05 73.11
C ALA A 241 -16.91 18.83 73.12
N GLY A 242 -16.72 19.66 72.10
CA GLY A 242 -15.62 20.61 72.00
C GLY A 242 -16.15 22.00 71.68
N THR A 243 -16.05 22.89 72.67
CA THR A 243 -16.58 24.25 72.76
C THR A 243 -15.84 25.32 71.94
N SER A 244 -16.61 26.34 71.57
CA SER A 244 -16.34 27.80 71.67
C SER A 244 -15.58 28.57 70.57
N GLY A 245 -16.18 29.73 70.23
CA GLY A 245 -15.60 30.91 69.55
C GLY A 245 -16.18 31.10 68.15
N GLY A 246 -16.98 32.12 67.79
CA GLY A 246 -17.24 33.44 68.38
C GLY A 246 -16.91 34.53 67.35
N ALA A 247 -17.91 35.37 67.03
CA ALA A 247 -17.92 36.59 66.19
C ALA A 247 -17.87 36.37 64.66
N ASP A 248 -18.89 36.69 63.85
CA ASP A 248 -19.62 37.96 63.66
C ASP A 248 -18.72 39.14 63.23
N THR A 249 -18.72 39.44 61.93
CA THR A 249 -19.06 40.77 61.42
C THR A 249 -19.66 40.62 60.03
N GLY A 250 -20.95 40.94 59.89
CA GLY A 250 -21.56 41.18 58.59
C GLY A 250 -21.04 42.43 57.89
N VAL A 251 -21.51 42.65 56.65
CA VAL A 251 -22.22 43.86 56.19
C VAL A 251 -22.27 43.92 54.66
N THR A 252 -23.51 43.83 54.16
CA THR A 252 -24.14 44.47 52.97
C THR A 252 -23.45 44.35 51.61
N GLY A 253 -24.09 43.76 50.59
CA GLY A 253 -25.21 44.35 49.85
C GLY A 253 -24.66 44.95 48.55
N GLY A 254 -25.18 44.77 47.35
CA GLY A 254 -26.38 44.13 46.81
C GLY A 254 -26.45 44.56 45.33
N THR A 255 -27.11 43.75 44.48
CA THR A 255 -27.79 44.14 43.20
C THR A 255 -26.95 44.84 42.10
N SER A 256 -27.19 44.72 40.80
CA SER A 256 -28.05 43.95 39.90
C SER A 256 -27.79 44.51 38.48
N GLY A 257 -27.90 43.67 37.44
CA GLY A 257 -28.10 44.10 36.04
C GLY A 257 -26.81 44.58 35.34
N GLY A 258 -26.45 44.11 34.14
CA GLY A 258 -27.30 43.67 33.03
C GLY A 258 -27.25 44.75 31.96
N GLY A 259 -26.82 44.39 30.74
CA GLY A 259 -26.99 45.25 29.57
C GLY A 259 -25.76 45.41 28.70
N THR A 260 -25.81 44.71 27.57
CA THR A 260 -25.11 44.89 26.29
C THR A 260 -25.02 46.33 25.80
N ASP A 261 -23.98 46.70 25.05
CA ASP A 261 -24.09 47.13 23.64
C ASP A 261 -22.70 47.37 23.01
N ALA A 262 -22.68 47.23 21.69
CA ALA A 262 -21.62 47.22 20.73
C ALA A 262 -20.86 48.54 20.51
N GLY A 263 -19.86 48.47 19.63
CA GLY A 263 -19.56 49.57 18.70
C GLY A 263 -18.12 50.04 18.71
N THR A 264 -17.42 49.66 17.65
CA THR A 264 -16.11 50.14 17.17
C THR A 264 -16.04 51.67 17.08
N PRO A 265 -14.83 52.21 16.95
CA PRO A 265 -14.41 52.69 15.63
C PRO A 265 -13.16 52.00 15.07
#